data_AF-A0A421JMR2-F1
#
_entry.id   AF-A0A421JMR2-F1
#
_cell.length_a   1.000
_cell.length_b   1.000
_cell.length_c   1.000
_cell.angle_alpha   90.00
_cell.angle_beta   90.00
_cell.angle_gamma   90.00
#
_symmetry.space_group_name_H-M   'P 1'
#
loop_
_entity.id
_entity.type
_entity.pdbx_description
1 polymer ?
#
loop_
_entity_poly.entity_id
_entity_poly.type
_entity_poly.pdbx_seq_one_letter_code
_entity_poly.pdbx_strand_id
1 'polypeptide(L)'
;MNRSTPLTLEEFQVRISKISEVELQDQKQEQKLLILHLVETNNELNSEIHQLQTKEVKTKQDQDDIEFYQETILENKGVILDKISRVSAINDELVARGILDETMKSEEEEKLINDVIHKDTTNEEDKREDVIDVPEKPGEDLEEGVYL
;
A
#
# COMPACT_ATOMS: atom_id res chain seq x y z
N MET A 1 22.84 -16.09 16.80
CA MET A 1 21.81 -15.83 15.77
C MET A 1 22.49 -15.08 14.65
N ASN A 2 22.68 -15.69 13.47
CA ASN A 2 23.17 -14.98 12.29
C ASN A 2 22.07 -14.01 11.84
N ARG A 3 22.15 -12.76 12.29
CA ARG A 3 21.39 -11.67 11.69
C ARG A 3 22.06 -11.41 10.34
N SER A 4 21.64 -12.14 9.31
CA SER A 4 22.03 -11.80 7.94
C SER A 4 21.48 -10.40 7.70
N THR A 5 22.36 -9.42 7.60
CA THR A 5 21.97 -8.06 7.25
C THR A 5 21.19 -8.12 5.94
N PRO A 6 20.02 -7.48 5.84
CA PRO A 6 19.32 -7.39 4.56
C PRO A 6 20.26 -6.81 3.51
N LEU A 7 20.33 -7.44 2.33
CA LEU A 7 21.10 -6.91 1.20
C LEU A 7 20.63 -5.50 0.90
N THR A 8 21.57 -4.59 0.68
CA THR A 8 21.27 -3.27 0.12
C THR A 8 20.66 -3.41 -1.28
N LEU A 9 19.99 -2.37 -1.77
CA LEU A 9 19.41 -2.38 -3.11
C LEU A 9 20.49 -2.56 -4.20
N GLU A 10 21.67 -1.96 -4.01
CA GLU A 10 22.81 -2.11 -4.92
C GLU A 10 23.35 -3.54 -4.95
N GLU A 11 23.54 -4.17 -3.79
CA GLU A 11 23.96 -5.57 -3.71
C GLU A 11 22.91 -6.51 -4.31
N PHE A 12 21.63 -6.17 -4.13
CA PHE A 12 20.52 -6.88 -4.75
C PHE A 12 20.57 -6.79 -6.27
N GLN A 13 20.75 -5.60 -6.85
CA GLN A 13 20.91 -5.38 -8.30
C GLN A 13 22.09 -6.20 -8.87
N VAL A 14 23.24 -6.17 -8.19
CA VAL A 14 24.41 -6.98 -8.59
C VAL A 14 24.10 -8.47 -8.57
N ARG A 15 23.31 -8.94 -7.60
CA ARG A 15 22.92 -10.35 -7.50
C ARG A 15 21.96 -10.76 -8.61
N ILE A 16 20.92 -9.96 -8.87
CA ILE A 16 19.91 -10.30 -9.87
C ILE A 16 20.46 -10.28 -11.31
N SER A 17 21.50 -9.49 -11.58
CA SER A 17 22.20 -9.51 -12.88
C SER A 17 22.87 -10.85 -13.23
N LYS A 18 23.06 -11.74 -12.24
CA LYS A 18 23.81 -13.00 -12.37
C LYS A 18 22.94 -14.26 -12.35
N ILE A 19 21.64 -14.12 -12.08
CA ILE A 19 20.71 -15.26 -11.98
C ILE A 19 19.90 -15.44 -13.25
N SER A 20 19.28 -16.61 -13.42
CA SER A 20 18.45 -16.92 -14.57
C SER A 20 17.14 -16.11 -14.59
N GLU A 21 16.49 -16.05 -15.76
CA GLU A 21 15.15 -15.45 -15.89
C GLU A 21 14.12 -16.11 -14.97
N VAL A 22 14.14 -17.44 -14.87
CA VAL A 22 13.23 -18.18 -14.00
C VAL A 22 13.42 -17.75 -12.54
N GLU A 23 14.66 -17.67 -12.08
CA GLU A 23 14.96 -17.20 -10.72
C GLU A 23 14.56 -15.73 -10.49
N LEU A 24 14.67 -14.85 -11.51
CA LEU A 24 14.17 -13.47 -11.42
C LEU A 24 12.65 -13.45 -11.22
N GLN A 25 11.92 -14.23 -12.01
CA GLN A 25 10.46 -14.29 -11.92
C GLN A 25 10.00 -14.89 -10.59
N ASP A 26 10.67 -15.94 -10.11
CA ASP A 26 10.41 -16.54 -8.81
C ASP A 26 10.63 -15.53 -7.67
N GLN A 27 11.77 -14.81 -7.67
CA GLN A 27 12.05 -13.78 -6.67
C GLN A 27 11.05 -12.63 -6.74
N LYS A 28 10.67 -12.19 -7.94
CA LYS A 28 9.66 -11.15 -8.14
C LYS A 28 8.32 -11.56 -7.55
N GLN A 29 7.89 -12.80 -7.79
CA GLN A 29 6.66 -13.32 -7.23
C GLN A 29 6.74 -13.45 -5.70
N GLU A 30 7.87 -13.89 -5.14
CA GLU A 30 8.11 -13.93 -3.70
C GLU A 30 8.00 -12.53 -3.08
N GLN A 31 8.64 -11.51 -3.68
CA GLN A 31 8.54 -10.13 -3.17
C GLN A 31 7.08 -9.64 -3.20
N LYS A 32 6.34 -9.89 -4.28
CA LYS A 32 4.92 -9.52 -4.40
C LYS A 32 4.06 -10.18 -3.32
N LEU A 33 4.24 -11.47 -3.06
CA LEU A 33 3.50 -12.17 -2.01
C LEU A 33 3.81 -11.62 -0.62
N LEU A 34 5.09 -11.33 -0.33
CA LEU A 34 5.49 -10.74 0.94
C LEU A 34 4.89 -9.34 1.15
N ILE A 35 4.85 -8.51 0.11
CA ILE A 35 4.19 -7.21 0.15
C ILE A 35 2.73 -7.35 0.57
N LEU A 36 1.97 -8.22 -0.12
CA LEU A 36 0.55 -8.39 0.17
C LEU A 36 0.31 -8.96 1.58
N HIS A 37 1.18 -9.87 2.03
CA HIS A 37 1.09 -10.41 3.37
C HIS A 37 1.33 -9.33 4.45
N LEU A 38 2.31 -8.46 4.26
CA LEU A 38 2.58 -7.35 5.19
C LEU A 38 1.43 -6.34 5.23
N VAL A 39 0.76 -6.09 4.10
CA VAL A 39 -0.45 -5.26 4.07
C VAL A 39 -1.58 -5.92 4.88
N GLU A 40 -1.79 -7.21 4.71
CA GLU A 40 -2.78 -7.98 5.47
C GLU A 40 -2.47 -7.93 6.99
N THR A 41 -1.21 -8.14 7.38
CA THR A 41 -0.78 -8.00 8.78
C THR A 41 -1.02 -6.59 9.31
N ASN A 42 -0.73 -5.55 8.52
CA ASN A 42 -1.01 -4.17 8.94
C ASN A 42 -2.51 -3.92 9.14
N ASN A 43 -3.37 -4.49 8.31
CA ASN A 43 -4.82 -4.38 8.49
C ASN A 43 -5.28 -5.07 9.79
N GLU A 44 -4.74 -6.26 10.09
CA GLU A 44 -5.01 -6.99 11.33
C GLU A 44 -4.59 -6.15 12.56
N LEU A 45 -3.37 -5.62 12.56
CA LEU A 45 -2.87 -4.76 13.64
C LEU A 45 -3.72 -3.49 13.82
N ASN A 46 -4.17 -2.86 12.73
CA ASN A 46 -5.07 -1.70 12.84
C ASN A 46 -6.44 -2.07 13.40
N SER A 47 -6.99 -3.24 13.04
CA SER A 47 -8.21 -3.75 13.65
C SER A 47 -8.03 -3.96 15.16
N GLU A 48 -6.90 -4.53 15.59
CA GLU A 48 -6.57 -4.66 17.02
C GLU A 48 -6.46 -3.31 17.72
N ILE A 49 -5.77 -2.33 17.11
CA ILE A 49 -5.69 -0.95 17.62
C ILE A 49 -7.09 -0.36 17.78
N HIS A 50 -7.97 -0.49 16.79
CA HIS A 50 -9.34 0.02 16.88
C HIS A 50 -10.14 -0.65 18.01
N GLN A 51 -9.99 -1.96 18.20
CA GLN A 51 -10.64 -2.68 19.30
C GLN A 51 -10.13 -2.20 20.67
N LEU A 52 -8.81 -2.00 20.82
CA LEU A 52 -8.22 -1.46 22.05
C LEU A 52 -8.67 0.00 22.29
N GLN A 53 -8.77 0.80 21.24
CA GLN A 53 -9.17 2.19 21.31
C GLN A 53 -10.64 2.39 21.70
N THR A 54 -11.51 1.44 21.39
CA THR A 54 -12.97 1.49 21.65
C THR A 54 -13.37 0.92 23.01
N LYS A 55 -12.43 0.35 23.79
CA LYS A 55 -12.69 -0.09 25.17
C LYS A 55 -13.13 1.09 26.06
N GLU A 56 -14.22 0.91 26.80
CA GLU A 56 -14.74 1.91 27.75
C GLU A 56 -13.75 2.27 28.86
N VAL A 57 -12.98 1.27 29.33
CA VAL A 57 -11.92 1.44 30.32
C VAL A 57 -10.64 0.85 29.76
N LYS A 58 -9.64 1.71 29.54
CA LYS A 58 -8.32 1.33 29.06
C LYS A 58 -7.37 1.13 30.23
N THR A 59 -6.67 0.01 30.20
CA THR A 59 -5.55 -0.26 31.08
C THR A 59 -4.27 0.37 30.53
N LYS A 60 -3.23 0.47 31.37
CA LYS A 60 -1.90 0.86 30.88
C LYS A 60 -1.39 -0.12 29.80
N GLN A 61 -1.65 -1.42 29.98
CA GLN A 61 -1.25 -2.44 29.01
C GLN A 61 -1.90 -2.18 27.63
N ASP A 62 -3.18 -1.80 27.59
CA ASP A 62 -3.85 -1.47 26.32
C ASP A 62 -3.18 -0.31 25.60
N GLN A 63 -2.64 0.67 26.34
CA GLN A 63 -1.93 1.80 25.77
C GLN A 63 -0.54 1.41 25.26
N ASP A 64 0.18 0.59 26.02
CA ASP A 64 1.50 0.06 25.65
C ASP A 64 1.37 -0.85 24.39
N ASP A 65 0.30 -1.65 24.29
CA ASP A 65 0.01 -2.51 23.13
C ASP A 65 -0.32 -1.69 21.88
N ILE A 66 -1.11 -0.62 22.01
CA ILE A 66 -1.41 0.30 20.89
C ILE A 66 -0.12 0.90 20.33
N GLU A 67 0.77 1.40 21.21
CA GLU A 67 2.05 1.98 20.79
C GLU A 67 2.91 0.95 20.05
N PHE A 68 3.05 -0.25 20.60
CA PHE A 68 3.79 -1.35 19.97
C PHE A 68 3.24 -1.73 18.60
N TYR A 69 1.92 -1.82 18.44
CA TYR A 69 1.29 -2.14 17.15
C TYR A 69 1.49 -1.03 16.13
N GLN A 70 1.43 0.24 16.54
CA GLN A 70 1.69 1.38 15.67
C GLN A 70 3.15 1.40 15.17
N GLU A 71 4.11 1.13 16.06
CA GLU A 71 5.52 0.99 15.68
C GLU A 71 5.71 -0.16 14.68
N THR A 72 5.09 -1.31 14.94
CA THR A 72 5.17 -2.49 14.05
C THR A 72 4.60 -2.19 12.66
N ILE A 73 3.46 -1.48 12.56
CA ILE A 73 2.89 -1.05 11.28
C ILE A 73 3.86 -0.15 10.51
N LEU A 74 4.53 0.78 11.20
CA LEU A 74 5.49 1.69 10.58
C LEU A 74 6.72 0.93 10.04
N GLU A 75 7.24 -0.02 10.81
CA GLU A 75 8.32 -0.90 10.37
C GLU A 75 7.92 -1.71 9.12
N ASN A 76 6.72 -2.30 9.14
CA ASN A 76 6.18 -3.04 8.00
C ASN A 76 6.02 -2.16 6.76
N LYS A 77 5.57 -0.89 6.90
CA LYS A 77 5.51 0.07 5.78
C LYS A 77 6.89 0.31 5.17
N GLY A 78 7.93 0.44 5.99
CA GLY A 78 9.31 0.52 5.52
C GLY A 78 9.76 -0.72 4.74
N VAL A 79 9.41 -1.92 5.22
CA VAL A 79 9.70 -3.16 4.52
C VAL A 79 8.94 -3.25 3.19
N ILE A 80 7.67 -2.88 3.15
CA ILE A 80 6.86 -2.85 1.91
C ILE A 80 7.53 -1.98 0.84
N LEU A 81 8.01 -0.78 1.21
CA LEU A 81 8.70 0.13 0.27
C LEU A 81 10.02 -0.47 -0.26
N ASP A 82 10.81 -1.13 0.59
CA ASP A 82 12.02 -1.86 0.14
C ASP A 82 11.64 -2.97 -0.85
N LYS A 83 10.59 -3.72 -0.57
CA LYS A 83 10.14 -4.83 -1.42
C LYS A 83 9.61 -4.36 -2.77
N ILE A 84 8.86 -3.24 -2.81
CA ILE A 84 8.43 -2.58 -4.05
C ILE A 84 9.66 -2.16 -4.87
N SER A 85 10.65 -1.55 -4.23
CA SER A 85 11.90 -1.14 -4.89
C SER A 85 12.65 -2.32 -5.49
N ARG A 86 12.64 -3.48 -4.82
CA ARG A 86 13.22 -4.73 -5.35
C ARG A 86 12.44 -5.28 -6.54
N VAL A 87 11.11 -5.22 -6.53
CA VAL A 87 10.29 -5.60 -7.70
C VAL A 87 10.63 -4.72 -8.89
N SER A 88 10.74 -3.41 -8.68
CA SER A 88 11.13 -2.48 -9.75
C SER A 88 12.53 -2.78 -10.29
N ALA A 89 13.51 -3.04 -9.42
CA ALA A 89 14.85 -3.45 -9.84
C ALA A 89 14.86 -4.78 -10.64
N ILE A 90 13.98 -5.73 -10.33
CA ILE A 90 13.82 -6.95 -11.15
C ILE A 90 13.23 -6.59 -12.52
N ASN A 91 12.23 -5.71 -12.58
CA ASN A 91 11.64 -5.27 -13.84
C ASN A 91 12.68 -4.56 -14.72
N ASP A 92 13.51 -3.69 -14.14
CA ASP A 92 14.63 -3.05 -14.84
C ASP A 92 15.58 -4.08 -15.46
N GLU A 93 15.92 -5.13 -14.71
CA GLU A 93 16.77 -6.21 -15.22
C GLU A 93 16.08 -7.01 -16.35
N LEU A 94 14.78 -7.27 -16.25
CA LEU A 94 14.01 -7.93 -17.30
C LEU A 94 13.93 -7.08 -18.58
N VAL A 95 13.81 -5.76 -18.45
CA VAL A 95 13.88 -4.81 -19.57
C VAL A 95 15.28 -4.81 -20.18
N ALA A 96 16.33 -4.77 -19.37
CA ALA A 96 17.73 -4.82 -19.83
C ALA A 96 18.05 -6.10 -20.61
N ARG A 97 17.37 -7.22 -20.29
CA ARG A 97 17.48 -8.49 -21.01
C ARG A 97 16.60 -8.60 -22.25
N GLY A 98 15.74 -7.62 -22.51
CA GLY A 98 14.79 -7.62 -23.62
C GLY A 98 13.63 -8.62 -23.45
N ILE A 99 13.34 -9.02 -22.21
CA ILE A 99 12.25 -9.95 -21.85
C ILE A 99 10.96 -9.18 -21.61
N LEU A 100 11.07 -8.00 -20.99
CA LEU A 100 9.97 -7.09 -20.70
C LEU A 100 10.19 -5.79 -21.49
N ASP A 101 9.13 -5.14 -21.95
CA ASP A 101 9.22 -3.78 -22.47
C ASP A 101 8.84 -2.73 -21.41
N GLU A 102 9.21 -1.47 -21.64
CA GLU A 102 8.96 -0.37 -20.69
C GLU A 102 7.47 -0.11 -20.42
N THR A 103 6.60 -0.43 -21.38
CA THR A 103 5.14 -0.29 -21.21
C THR A 103 4.64 -1.35 -20.24
N MET A 104 4.99 -2.61 -20.48
CA MET A 104 4.62 -3.73 -19.62
C MET A 104 5.21 -3.57 -18.21
N LYS A 105 6.46 -3.07 -18.08
CA LYS A 105 7.03 -2.70 -16.79
C LYS A 105 6.15 -1.72 -16.04
N SER A 106 5.78 -0.62 -16.69
CA SER A 106 4.97 0.44 -16.08
C SER A 106 3.61 -0.09 -15.64
N GLU A 107 2.94 -0.88 -16.48
CA GLU A 107 1.65 -1.51 -16.16
C GLU A 107 1.76 -2.47 -14.96
N GLU A 108 2.82 -3.27 -14.89
CA GLU A 108 3.01 -4.21 -13.78
C GLU A 108 3.34 -3.52 -12.45
N GLU A 109 4.12 -2.43 -12.49
CA GLU A 109 4.44 -1.62 -11.31
C GLU A 109 3.21 -0.87 -10.82
N GLU A 110 2.45 -0.23 -11.72
CA GLU A 110 1.20 0.44 -11.39
C GLU A 110 0.18 -0.55 -10.81
N LYS A 111 0.04 -1.74 -11.41
CA LYS A 111 -0.83 -2.78 -10.88
C LYS A 111 -0.44 -3.18 -9.46
N LEU A 112 0.86 -3.36 -9.18
CA LEU A 112 1.31 -3.70 -7.82
C LEU A 112 0.96 -2.60 -6.81
N ILE A 113 1.18 -1.33 -7.17
CA ILE A 113 0.80 -0.20 -6.32
C ILE A 113 -0.70 -0.18 -6.08
N ASN A 114 -1.51 -0.38 -7.13
CA ASN A 114 -2.96 -0.45 -7.03
C ASN A 114 -3.42 -1.61 -6.14
N ASP A 115 -2.82 -2.79 -6.27
CA ASP A 115 -3.12 -3.96 -5.43
C ASP A 115 -2.82 -3.67 -3.95
N VAL A 116 -1.70 -2.99 -3.67
CA VAL A 116 -1.33 -2.56 -2.31
C VAL A 116 -2.36 -1.56 -1.76
N ILE A 117 -2.69 -0.52 -2.51
CA ILE A 117 -3.66 0.51 -2.09
C ILE A 117 -5.05 -0.08 -1.87
N HIS A 118 -5.50 -0.97 -2.76
CA HIS A 118 -6.82 -1.59 -2.64
C HIS A 118 -6.91 -2.51 -1.42
N LYS A 119 -5.83 -3.25 -1.13
CA LYS A 119 -5.77 -4.12 0.04
C LYS A 119 -5.55 -3.37 1.34
N ASP A 120 -4.92 -2.21 1.32
CA ASP A 120 -4.71 -1.38 2.50
C ASP A 120 -6.04 -0.77 2.96
N THR A 121 -6.63 -1.33 4.01
CA THR A 121 -7.90 -0.85 4.58
C THR A 121 -7.68 0.26 5.60
N THR A 122 -6.44 0.69 5.81
CA THR A 122 -6.09 1.75 6.77
C THR A 122 -6.23 3.14 6.17
N ASN A 123 -6.28 3.22 4.84
CA ASN A 123 -6.40 4.46 4.05
C ASN A 123 -7.86 4.90 3.79
N GLU A 124 -8.82 4.51 4.63
CA GLU A 124 -10.26 4.81 4.48
C GLU A 124 -10.63 6.31 4.56
N GLU A 125 -9.66 7.24 4.71
CA GLU A 125 -9.92 8.68 4.58
C GLU A 125 -10.14 9.12 3.12
N ASP A 126 -9.66 8.36 2.11
CA ASP A 126 -9.80 8.72 0.69
C ASP A 126 -10.95 8.01 -0.05
N LYS A 127 -11.74 7.17 0.62
CA LYS A 127 -12.88 6.44 0.00
C LYS A 127 -14.24 7.11 0.21
N ARG A 128 -14.27 8.36 0.70
CA ARG A 128 -15.49 9.18 0.84
C ARG A 128 -15.55 10.33 -0.18
N GLU A 129 -15.25 10.05 -1.43
CA GLU A 129 -15.75 10.90 -2.51
C GLU A 129 -16.70 10.08 -3.37
N ASP A 130 -17.94 9.94 -2.92
CA ASP A 130 -19.06 9.69 -3.82
C ASP A 130 -20.36 10.25 -3.23
N VAL A 131 -21.08 10.94 -4.12
CA VAL A 131 -22.43 11.53 -4.00
C VAL A 131 -22.53 12.90 -3.30
N ILE A 132 -22.27 13.96 -4.08
CA ILE A 132 -22.98 15.23 -3.88
C ILE A 132 -24.44 14.98 -4.26
N ASP A 133 -25.25 14.62 -3.28
CA ASP A 133 -26.71 14.66 -3.39
C ASP A 133 -27.11 16.13 -3.37
N VAL A 134 -27.26 16.76 -4.55
CA VAL A 134 -27.77 18.13 -4.64
C VAL A 134 -29.28 18.05 -4.37
N PRO A 135 -29.78 18.61 -3.24
CA PRO A 135 -31.20 18.73 -3.05
C PRO A 135 -31.63 20.03 -3.74
N GLU A 136 -32.15 19.94 -4.97
CA GLU A 136 -32.90 21.07 -5.53
C GLU A 136 -34.20 21.23 -4.71
N LYS A 137 -34.18 22.29 -3.91
CA LYS A 137 -35.28 22.75 -3.04
C LYS A 137 -36.50 23.23 -3.84
N PRO A 138 -37.67 23.28 -3.18
CA PRO A 138 -38.98 23.46 -3.80
C PRO A 138 -39.20 24.90 -4.29
N GLY A 139 -40.17 25.05 -5.20
CA GLY A 139 -40.61 26.33 -5.76
C GLY A 139 -41.34 27.28 -4.79
N GLU A 140 -41.85 28.36 -5.41
CA GLU A 140 -42.49 29.58 -4.85
C GLU A 140 -41.45 30.68 -4.52
N ASP A 141 -41.50 31.91 -5.03
CA ASP A 141 -42.65 32.80 -5.30
C ASP A 141 -42.46 33.77 -6.49
N LEU A 142 -43.60 34.19 -7.03
CA LEU A 142 -43.83 35.33 -7.93
C LEU A 142 -43.54 36.67 -7.24
N GLU A 143 -43.05 37.68 -7.96
CA GLU A 143 -43.60 39.05 -7.87
C GLU A 143 -43.26 39.94 -9.08
N GLU A 144 -44.24 40.77 -9.41
CA GLU A 144 -44.39 41.66 -10.55
C GLU A 144 -43.46 42.88 -10.53
N GLY A 145 -43.28 43.55 -11.68
CA GLY A 145 -43.17 45.02 -11.68
C GLY A 145 -42.17 45.69 -12.61
N VAL A 146 -42.73 46.33 -13.64
CA VAL A 146 -42.29 47.56 -14.35
C VAL A 146 -41.17 47.43 -15.38
N TYR A 147 -41.56 47.46 -16.66
CA TYR A 147 -40.77 48.08 -17.73
C TYR A 147 -41.53 49.33 -18.24
N LEU A 148 -40.75 50.39 -18.44
CA LEU A 148 -41.09 51.80 -18.68
C LEU A 148 -42.10 52.06 -19.81
#